data_AF-A0A2E0KZZ3-F1
#
_entry.id   AF-A0A2E0KZZ3-F1
#
_cell.length_a   1.000
_cell.length_b   1.000
_cell.length_c   1.000
_cell.angle_alpha   90.00
_cell.angle_beta   90.00
_cell.angle_gamma   90.00
#
_symmetry.space_group_name_H-M   'P 1'
#
loop_
_entity.id
_entity.type
_entity.pdbx_description
1 polymer ?
#
loop_
_entity_poly.entity_id
_entity_poly.type
_entity_poly.pdbx_seq_one_letter_code
_entity_poly.pdbx_strand_id
1 'polypeptide(L)'
;MTFQVKKRGKLTYYYEGDDPVLSNMVVETLPDGDLRICFSGLTGGYSASGILKLDDVTFMEPEIEIPLVFKCWEMWLQEAGICQSIADVDFVEIHAFGCQPKAPNPLVDPAGFIKEQERLREAYARAYRKFFKEQCPDNGVPARFTVHVVDVPDKAASYEFYGTALYQRALHDS
;
A
#
# COMPACT_ATOMS: atom_id res chain seq x y z
N MET A 1 -5.73 -2.22 15.49
CA MET A 1 -4.90 -1.78 16.62
C MET A 1 -5.59 -0.56 17.23
N THR A 2 -4.93 0.37 17.90
CA THR A 2 -5.56 1.68 18.21
C THR A 2 -4.55 2.78 17.97
N PHE A 3 -4.76 3.57 16.92
CA PHE A 3 -3.90 4.72 16.61
C PHE A 3 -3.77 5.70 17.76
N GLN A 4 -2.56 6.22 17.93
CA GLN A 4 -2.37 7.54 18.52
C GLN A 4 -2.63 8.60 17.46
N VAL A 5 -3.35 9.67 17.85
CA VAL A 5 -3.82 10.69 16.91
C VAL A 5 -3.30 12.06 17.33
N LYS A 6 -2.64 12.76 16.41
CA LYS A 6 -2.17 14.13 16.61
C LYS A 6 -2.73 15.06 15.55
N LYS A 7 -3.36 16.16 15.97
CA LYS A 7 -3.87 17.20 15.05
C LYS A 7 -2.97 18.43 15.06
N ARG A 8 -2.71 18.99 13.88
CA ARG A 8 -1.96 20.24 13.69
C ARG A 8 -2.51 21.01 12.50
N GLY A 9 -3.33 22.03 12.76
CA GLY A 9 -4.04 22.76 11.71
C GLY A 9 -4.98 21.83 10.93
N LYS A 10 -4.90 21.85 9.60
CA LYS A 10 -5.68 20.98 8.71
C LYS A 10 -5.21 19.51 8.65
N LEU A 11 -4.09 19.19 9.31
CA LEU A 11 -3.49 17.85 9.26
C LEU A 11 -3.83 17.04 10.52
N THR A 12 -4.19 15.78 10.30
CA THR A 12 -4.33 14.75 11.33
C THR A 12 -3.35 13.62 11.03
N TYR A 13 -2.51 13.29 12.01
CA TYR A 13 -1.50 12.24 11.93
C TYR A 13 -1.97 11.03 12.73
N TYR A 14 -1.99 9.86 12.10
CA TYR A 14 -2.31 8.57 12.71
C TYR A 14 -1.03 7.74 12.78
N TYR A 15 -0.61 7.38 13.99
CA TYR A 15 0.66 6.69 14.22
C TYR A 15 0.56 5.69 15.38
N GLU A 16 1.57 4.83 15.50
CA GLU A 16 1.66 3.79 16.51
C GLU A 16 2.98 3.89 17.29
N GLY A 17 2.98 3.37 18.53
CA GLY A 17 4.14 3.37 19.41
C GLY A 17 4.41 4.71 20.11
N ASP A 18 5.27 4.65 21.13
CA ASP A 18 5.57 5.81 21.99
C ASP A 18 6.63 6.76 21.38
N ASP A 19 7.48 6.24 20.49
CA ASP A 19 8.51 7.00 19.77
C ASP A 19 8.42 6.70 18.26
N PRO A 20 7.41 7.25 17.56
CA PRO A 20 7.13 6.91 16.17
C PRO A 20 8.15 7.52 15.20
N VAL A 21 8.71 6.69 14.33
CA VAL A 21 9.56 7.15 13.21
C VAL A 21 8.74 7.67 12.02
N LEU A 22 7.47 7.28 11.92
CA LEU A 22 6.55 7.68 10.86
C LEU A 22 5.10 7.65 11.35
N SER A 23 4.19 8.26 10.58
CA SER A 23 2.74 8.08 10.74
C SER A 23 2.25 7.05 9.74
N ASN A 24 1.41 6.10 10.14
CA ASN A 24 0.76 5.14 9.23
C ASN A 24 -0.04 5.89 8.15
N MET A 25 -0.76 6.94 8.55
CA MET A 25 -1.47 7.84 7.65
C MET A 25 -1.36 9.29 8.09
N VAL A 26 -1.35 10.19 7.11
CA VAL A 26 -1.52 11.63 7.33
C VAL A 26 -2.72 12.10 6.51
N VAL A 27 -3.67 12.74 7.17
CA VAL A 27 -4.92 13.19 6.56
C VAL A 27 -5.00 14.71 6.57
N GLU A 28 -5.22 15.30 5.41
CA GLU A 28 -5.50 16.72 5.21
C GLU A 28 -7.00 16.92 5.00
N THR A 29 -7.65 17.72 5.85
CA THR A 29 -9.02 18.18 5.60
C THR A 29 -9.01 19.34 4.61
N LEU A 30 -9.70 19.16 3.49
CA LEU A 30 -9.85 20.15 2.43
C LEU A 30 -10.98 21.16 2.74
N PRO A 31 -11.04 22.32 2.05
CA PRO A 31 -12.01 23.38 2.36
C PRO A 31 -13.49 22.98 2.24
N ASP A 32 -13.78 21.99 1.39
CA ASP A 32 -15.11 21.37 1.19
C ASP A 32 -15.43 20.26 2.20
N GLY A 33 -14.48 19.93 3.09
CA GLY A 33 -14.61 18.87 4.08
C GLY A 33 -14.11 17.51 3.61
N ASP A 34 -13.75 17.36 2.33
CA ASP A 34 -13.14 16.15 1.81
C ASP A 34 -11.79 15.89 2.47
N LEU A 35 -11.34 14.63 2.42
CA LEU A 35 -10.10 14.21 3.08
C LEU A 35 -9.10 13.74 2.04
N ARG A 36 -7.98 14.45 1.91
CA ARG A 36 -6.80 13.91 1.23
C ARG A 36 -6.01 13.05 2.22
N ILE A 37 -5.75 11.81 1.84
CA ILE A 37 -5.12 10.80 2.70
C ILE A 37 -3.78 10.41 2.07
N CYS A 38 -2.68 10.59 2.80
CA CYS A 38 -1.37 10.06 2.47
C CYS A 38 -1.13 8.79 3.29
N PHE A 39 -1.00 7.64 2.62
CA PHE A 39 -0.65 6.37 3.24
C PHE A 39 0.86 6.21 3.29
N SER A 40 1.42 5.77 4.41
CA SER A 40 2.85 5.45 4.47
C SER A 40 3.22 4.24 3.61
N GLY A 41 4.52 4.19 3.28
CA GLY A 41 5.15 3.08 2.59
C GLY A 41 4.79 1.75 3.23
N LEU A 42 4.32 0.80 2.43
CA LEU A 42 3.89 -0.50 2.92
C LEU A 42 4.22 -1.64 1.94
N THR A 43 4.59 -2.77 2.51
CA THR A 43 4.99 -3.99 1.81
C THR A 43 4.08 -5.16 2.16
N GLY A 44 3.87 -6.07 1.21
CA GLY A 44 3.00 -7.25 1.40
C GLY A 44 3.65 -8.42 2.13
N GLY A 45 4.93 -8.30 2.51
CA GLY A 45 5.69 -9.32 3.25
C GLY A 45 5.48 -9.21 4.76
N TYR A 46 6.56 -8.96 5.51
CA TYR A 46 6.52 -8.86 6.97
C TYR A 46 5.59 -7.75 7.47
N SER A 47 5.57 -6.59 6.80
CA SER A 47 4.74 -5.46 7.24
C SER A 47 3.26 -5.81 7.24
N ALA A 48 2.74 -6.32 6.10
CA ALA A 48 1.35 -6.71 6.01
C ALA A 48 1.00 -7.88 6.94
N SER A 49 1.90 -8.86 7.07
CA SER A 49 1.70 -10.01 7.97
C SER A 49 1.56 -9.56 9.42
N GLY A 50 2.39 -8.60 9.87
CA GLY A 50 2.31 -8.03 11.21
C GLY A 50 1.01 -7.23 11.44
N ILE A 51 0.64 -6.36 10.51
CA ILE A 51 -0.56 -5.51 10.62
C ILE A 51 -1.83 -6.36 10.63
N LEU A 52 -1.92 -7.32 9.69
CA LEU A 52 -3.10 -8.17 9.52
C LEU A 52 -3.09 -9.41 10.43
N LYS A 53 -2.03 -9.60 11.23
CA LYS A 53 -1.83 -10.74 12.13
C LYS A 53 -1.95 -12.08 11.40
N LEU A 54 -1.28 -12.20 10.25
CA LEU A 54 -1.19 -13.45 9.49
C LEU A 54 -0.16 -14.37 10.13
N ASP A 55 -0.42 -15.69 10.09
CA ASP A 55 0.49 -16.70 10.62
C ASP A 55 1.73 -16.89 9.72
N ASP A 56 1.57 -16.65 8.42
CA ASP A 56 2.59 -16.84 7.40
C ASP A 56 3.02 -15.51 6.78
N VAL A 57 4.32 -15.42 6.44
CA VAL A 57 4.90 -14.29 5.70
C VAL A 57 5.01 -14.68 4.23
N THR A 58 4.31 -13.93 3.37
CA THR A 58 4.42 -14.09 1.92
C THR A 58 5.80 -13.62 1.46
N PHE A 59 6.41 -14.36 0.54
CA PHE A 59 7.76 -14.09 0.06
C PHE A 59 7.79 -14.03 -1.46
N MET A 60 8.12 -12.85 -2.00
CA MET A 60 8.29 -12.60 -3.42
C MET A 60 7.10 -13.05 -4.29
N GLU A 61 5.88 -12.88 -3.79
CA GLU A 61 4.66 -13.30 -4.51
C GLU A 61 3.69 -12.12 -4.71
N PRO A 62 3.87 -11.32 -5.79
CA PRO A 62 3.05 -10.12 -6.02
C PRO A 62 1.55 -10.38 -6.07
N GLU A 63 1.11 -11.57 -6.51
CA GLU A 63 -0.32 -11.91 -6.60
C GLU A 63 -1.01 -11.98 -5.23
N ILE A 64 -0.24 -12.23 -4.18
CA ILE A 64 -0.71 -12.24 -2.79
C ILE A 64 -0.34 -10.93 -2.10
N GLU A 65 0.91 -10.48 -2.24
CA GLU A 65 1.45 -9.33 -1.52
C GLU A 65 0.71 -8.01 -1.83
N ILE A 66 0.36 -7.78 -3.11
CA ILE A 66 -0.25 -6.51 -3.53
C ILE A 66 -1.65 -6.33 -2.90
N PRO A 67 -2.57 -7.31 -2.98
CA PRO A 67 -3.84 -7.22 -2.24
C PRO A 67 -3.67 -7.00 -0.73
N LEU A 68 -2.64 -7.59 -0.10
CA LEU A 68 -2.41 -7.43 1.33
C LEU A 68 -2.05 -6.00 1.70
N VAL A 69 -1.26 -5.30 0.89
CA VAL A 69 -0.95 -3.86 1.08
C VAL A 69 -2.24 -3.04 1.15
N PHE A 70 -3.13 -3.21 0.17
CA PHE A 70 -4.38 -2.46 0.14
C PHE A 70 -5.31 -2.83 1.31
N LYS A 71 -5.31 -4.09 1.73
CA LYS A 71 -6.07 -4.55 2.90
C LYS A 71 -5.57 -3.93 4.21
N CYS A 72 -4.26 -3.72 4.35
CA CYS A 72 -3.72 -2.99 5.50
C CYS A 72 -4.17 -1.52 5.48
N TRP A 73 -4.12 -0.86 4.32
CA TRP A 73 -4.61 0.52 4.19
C TRP A 73 -6.11 0.61 4.46
N GLU A 74 -6.91 -0.35 4.02
CA GLU A 74 -8.33 -0.45 4.35
C GLU A 74 -8.56 -0.56 5.86
N MET A 75 -7.82 -1.46 6.53
CA MET A 75 -7.87 -1.61 7.98
C MET A 75 -7.53 -0.29 8.69
N TRP A 76 -6.53 0.45 8.21
CA TRP A 76 -6.17 1.75 8.78
C TRP A 76 -7.29 2.78 8.59
N LEU A 77 -7.94 2.84 7.42
CA LEU A 77 -9.08 3.73 7.18
C LEU A 77 -10.26 3.41 8.10
N GLN A 78 -10.58 2.13 8.25
CA GLN A 78 -11.62 1.64 9.14
C GLN A 78 -11.32 2.00 10.61
N GLU A 79 -10.09 1.76 11.06
CA GLU A 79 -9.65 2.07 12.42
C GLU A 79 -9.63 3.57 12.71
N ALA A 80 -9.27 4.38 11.72
CA ALA A 80 -9.34 5.84 11.81
C ALA A 80 -10.78 6.38 11.78
N GLY A 81 -11.78 5.53 11.49
CA GLY A 81 -13.18 5.92 11.35
C GLY A 81 -13.44 6.78 10.12
N ILE A 82 -12.65 6.63 9.06
CA ILE A 82 -12.74 7.43 7.83
C ILE A 82 -13.79 6.85 6.88
N CYS A 83 -13.66 5.57 6.53
CA CYS A 83 -14.58 4.86 5.66
C CYS A 83 -14.59 3.35 5.99
N GLN A 84 -15.53 2.60 5.41
CA GLN A 84 -15.66 1.17 5.69
C GLN A 84 -14.96 0.30 4.63
N SER A 85 -14.75 0.82 3.43
CA SER A 85 -14.00 0.12 2.39
C SER A 85 -12.95 1.01 1.72
N ILE A 86 -11.89 0.37 1.25
CA ILE A 86 -10.88 0.99 0.39
C ILE A 86 -11.45 1.48 -0.94
N ALA A 87 -12.60 0.94 -1.38
CA ALA A 87 -13.33 1.40 -2.55
C ALA A 87 -13.96 2.79 -2.35
N ASP A 88 -14.17 3.21 -1.09
CA ASP A 88 -14.78 4.50 -0.76
C ASP A 88 -13.82 5.68 -0.98
N VAL A 89 -12.53 5.40 -1.25
CA VAL A 89 -11.51 6.40 -1.52
C VAL A 89 -10.98 6.29 -2.95
N ASP A 90 -10.84 7.42 -3.62
CA ASP A 90 -10.25 7.50 -4.94
C ASP A 90 -8.74 7.70 -4.84
N PHE A 91 -7.96 6.71 -5.24
CA PHE A 91 -6.52 6.89 -5.33
C PHE A 91 -6.19 7.90 -6.44
N VAL A 92 -5.47 8.96 -6.06
CA VAL A 92 -4.98 9.99 -6.97
C VAL A 92 -3.61 9.58 -7.52
N GLU A 93 -2.75 9.08 -6.65
CA GLU A 93 -1.38 8.71 -6.99
C GLU A 93 -0.91 7.46 -6.23
N ILE A 94 -0.21 6.56 -6.91
CA ILE A 94 0.50 5.43 -6.31
C ILE A 94 1.95 5.40 -6.79
N HIS A 95 2.88 5.30 -5.82
CA HIS A 95 4.30 5.07 -6.07
C HIS A 95 4.60 3.62 -5.75
N ALA A 96 5.12 2.86 -6.72
CA ALA A 96 5.47 1.46 -6.52
C ALA A 96 6.98 1.26 -6.70
N PHE A 97 7.61 0.61 -5.72
CA PHE A 97 9.02 0.27 -5.72
C PHE A 97 9.17 -1.24 -5.83
N GLY A 98 9.52 -1.74 -7.01
CA GLY A 98 9.75 -3.17 -7.25
C GLY A 98 11.17 -3.56 -6.84
N CYS A 99 11.29 -4.56 -5.98
CA CYS A 99 12.57 -5.09 -5.53
C CYS A 99 13.23 -5.99 -6.58
N GLN A 100 14.54 -6.17 -6.48
CA GLN A 100 15.18 -7.28 -7.16
C GLN A 100 14.73 -8.63 -6.57
N PRO A 101 14.75 -9.71 -7.36
CA PRO A 101 14.62 -11.08 -6.87
C PRO A 101 15.54 -11.33 -5.67
N LYS A 102 15.03 -11.93 -4.60
CA LYS A 102 15.88 -12.36 -3.47
C LYS A 102 16.68 -13.62 -3.79
N ALA A 103 16.20 -14.40 -4.75
CA ALA A 103 16.86 -15.56 -5.32
C ALA A 103 16.36 -15.78 -6.77
N PRO A 104 17.16 -16.40 -7.66
CA PRO A 104 18.55 -16.82 -7.44
C PRO A 104 19.54 -15.63 -7.44
N ASN A 105 20.81 -15.86 -7.04
CA ASN A 105 21.83 -14.81 -7.07
C ASN A 105 22.27 -14.54 -8.53
N PRO A 106 22.24 -13.29 -9.03
CA PRO A 106 22.59 -12.97 -10.41
C PRO A 106 24.04 -13.29 -10.80
N LEU A 107 24.96 -13.42 -9.84
CA LEU A 107 26.35 -13.81 -10.10
C LEU A 107 26.52 -15.30 -10.34
N VAL A 108 25.57 -16.12 -9.84
CA VAL A 108 25.62 -17.58 -9.92
C VAL A 108 24.66 -18.10 -11.00
N ASP A 109 23.49 -17.49 -11.13
CA ASP A 109 22.48 -17.81 -12.15
C ASP A 109 21.86 -16.54 -12.74
N PRO A 110 22.55 -15.88 -13.69
CA PRO A 110 22.04 -14.68 -14.34
C PRO A 110 20.72 -14.91 -15.09
N ALA A 111 20.57 -16.08 -15.73
CA ALA A 111 19.40 -16.39 -16.54
C ALA A 111 18.16 -16.64 -15.67
N GLY A 112 18.30 -17.39 -14.57
CA GLY A 112 17.24 -17.58 -13.59
C GLY A 112 16.84 -16.29 -12.90
N PHE A 113 17.80 -15.41 -12.60
CA PHE A 113 17.51 -14.10 -12.03
C PHE A 113 16.69 -13.21 -12.99
N ILE A 114 17.04 -13.16 -14.28
CA ILE A 114 16.27 -12.42 -15.29
C ILE A 114 14.86 -13.00 -15.42
N LYS A 115 14.73 -14.32 -15.48
CA LYS A 115 13.42 -15.00 -15.55
C LYS A 115 12.55 -14.66 -14.34
N GLU A 116 13.14 -14.62 -13.15
CA GLU A 116 12.42 -14.26 -11.94
C GLU A 116 12.02 -12.78 -11.91
N GLN A 117 12.87 -11.88 -12.43
CA GLN A 117 12.47 -10.47 -12.62
C GLN A 117 11.25 -10.33 -13.53
N GLU A 118 11.23 -11.07 -14.65
CA GLU A 118 10.10 -11.06 -15.58
C GLU A 118 8.84 -11.60 -14.91
N ARG A 119 8.93 -12.73 -14.20
CA ARG A 119 7.81 -13.31 -13.45
C ARG A 119 7.20 -12.30 -12.47
N LEU A 120 8.04 -11.63 -11.67
CA LEU A 120 7.60 -10.66 -10.67
C LEU A 120 6.90 -9.45 -11.32
N ARG A 121 7.44 -8.93 -12.42
CA ARG A 121 6.84 -7.79 -13.15
C ARG A 121 5.48 -8.15 -13.73
N GLU A 122 5.36 -9.33 -14.34
CA GLU A 122 4.11 -9.81 -14.89
C GLU A 122 3.06 -10.06 -13.79
N ALA A 123 3.46 -10.72 -12.70
CA ALA A 123 2.61 -10.97 -11.54
C ALA A 123 2.13 -9.65 -10.92
N TYR A 124 3.01 -8.66 -10.75
CA TYR A 124 2.65 -7.32 -10.29
C TYR A 124 1.60 -6.68 -11.19
N ALA A 125 1.83 -6.66 -12.50
CA ALA A 125 0.91 -6.02 -13.44
C ALA A 125 -0.47 -6.69 -13.44
N ARG A 126 -0.52 -8.03 -13.30
CA ARG A 126 -1.77 -8.79 -13.17
C ARG A 126 -2.49 -8.46 -11.87
N ALA A 127 -1.81 -8.59 -10.73
CA ALA A 127 -2.44 -8.41 -9.42
C ALA A 127 -2.92 -6.98 -9.21
N TYR A 128 -2.10 -5.98 -9.58
CA TYR A 128 -2.46 -4.57 -9.49
C TYR A 128 -3.71 -4.25 -10.33
N ARG A 129 -3.74 -4.71 -11.60
CA ARG A 129 -4.92 -4.52 -12.46
C ARG A 129 -6.15 -5.22 -11.90
N LYS A 130 -5.98 -6.46 -11.43
CA LYS A 130 -7.06 -7.27 -10.86
C LYS A 130 -7.66 -6.59 -9.64
N PHE A 131 -6.82 -6.05 -8.74
CA PHE A 131 -7.27 -5.35 -7.54
C PHE A 131 -8.24 -4.22 -7.88
N PHE A 132 -7.83 -3.23 -8.69
CA PHE A 132 -8.72 -2.12 -9.03
C PHE A 132 -9.98 -2.59 -9.77
N LYS A 133 -9.85 -3.54 -10.70
CA LYS A 133 -10.99 -4.06 -11.46
C LYS A 133 -12.04 -4.74 -10.57
N GLU A 134 -11.62 -5.49 -9.57
CA GLU A 134 -12.52 -6.33 -8.77
C GLU A 134 -12.93 -5.68 -7.44
N GLN A 135 -12.04 -4.91 -6.82
CA GLN A 135 -12.25 -4.33 -5.49
C GLN A 135 -12.65 -2.85 -5.54
N CYS A 136 -12.33 -2.13 -6.62
CA CYS A 136 -12.63 -0.70 -6.79
C CYS A 136 -13.25 -0.43 -8.18
N PRO A 137 -14.30 -1.16 -8.61
CA PRO A 137 -14.78 -1.15 -9.98
C PRO A 137 -15.36 0.19 -10.44
N ASP A 138 -15.86 1.00 -9.50
CA ASP A 138 -16.50 2.28 -9.76
C ASP A 138 -15.51 3.46 -9.68
N ASN A 139 -14.29 3.22 -9.19
CA ASN A 139 -13.24 4.22 -9.07
C ASN A 139 -12.48 4.40 -10.39
N GLY A 140 -11.80 5.54 -10.51
CA GLY A 140 -10.73 5.69 -11.48
C GLY A 140 -9.48 4.86 -11.13
N VAL A 141 -8.53 4.77 -12.06
CA VAL A 141 -7.18 4.24 -11.78
C VAL A 141 -6.21 5.40 -11.50
N PRO A 142 -5.35 5.29 -10.46
CA PRO A 142 -4.48 6.40 -10.07
C PRO A 142 -3.40 6.69 -11.10
N ALA A 143 -2.90 7.93 -11.09
CA ALA A 143 -1.58 8.20 -11.66
C ALA A 143 -0.54 7.33 -10.96
N ARG A 144 0.40 6.78 -11.73
CA ARG A 144 1.36 5.82 -11.16
C ARG A 144 2.72 5.94 -11.83
N PHE A 145 3.77 5.89 -11.01
CA PHE A 145 5.09 5.52 -11.49
C PHE A 145 5.59 4.27 -10.75
N THR A 146 6.47 3.52 -11.42
CA THR A 146 7.08 2.32 -10.87
C THR A 146 8.58 2.41 -11.08
N VAL A 147 9.36 2.26 -10.01
CA VAL A 147 10.82 2.21 -10.05
C VAL A 147 11.27 0.84 -9.57
N HIS A 148 12.30 0.29 -10.22
CA HIS A 148 12.94 -0.93 -9.74
C HIS A 148 14.18 -0.57 -8.92
N VAL A 149 14.18 -0.96 -7.65
CA VAL A 149 15.25 -0.68 -6.68
C VAL A 149 15.97 -1.98 -6.34
N VAL A 150 17.17 -1.87 -5.74
CA VAL A 150 17.91 -3.04 -5.27
C VAL A 150 17.10 -3.79 -4.22
N ASP A 151 16.61 -3.08 -3.21
CA ASP A 151 15.86 -3.67 -2.12
C ASP A 151 15.03 -2.61 -1.38
N VAL A 152 14.10 -3.07 -0.55
CA VAL A 152 13.33 -2.29 0.42
C VAL A 152 13.64 -2.81 1.84
N PRO A 153 13.18 -2.14 2.92
CA PRO A 153 13.44 -2.62 4.28
C PRO A 153 12.89 -4.02 4.55
N ASP A 154 11.75 -4.37 3.95
CA ASP A 154 11.13 -5.69 4.05
C ASP A 154 11.87 -6.73 3.20
N LYS A 155 12.47 -7.72 3.87
CA LYS A 155 13.28 -8.76 3.23
C LYS A 155 12.49 -9.85 2.53
N ALA A 156 11.17 -9.91 2.74
CA ALA A 156 10.32 -10.88 2.06
C ALA A 156 9.61 -10.28 0.84
N ALA A 157 9.38 -8.97 0.85
CA ALA A 157 8.53 -8.32 -0.14
C ALA A 157 9.15 -8.18 -1.53
N SER A 158 8.28 -8.33 -2.54
CA SER A 158 8.55 -8.00 -3.94
C SER A 158 8.32 -6.53 -4.27
N TYR A 159 7.39 -5.85 -3.58
CA TYR A 159 7.06 -4.44 -3.82
C TYR A 159 6.79 -3.69 -2.51
N GLU A 160 7.16 -2.41 -2.51
CA GLU A 160 6.68 -1.40 -1.55
C GLU A 160 5.81 -0.37 -2.26
N PHE A 161 4.71 0.03 -1.62
CA PHE A 161 3.78 1.02 -2.15
C PHE A 161 3.64 2.21 -1.20
N TYR A 162 3.59 3.40 -1.77
CA TYR A 162 3.11 4.62 -1.14
C TYR A 162 1.92 5.14 -1.95
N GLY A 163 0.91 5.69 -1.28
CA GLY A 163 -0.34 6.09 -1.94
C GLY A 163 -0.88 7.42 -1.41
N THR A 164 -1.51 8.17 -2.30
CA THR A 164 -2.39 9.29 -1.92
C THR A 164 -3.79 9.06 -2.48
N ALA A 165 -4.80 9.20 -1.64
CA ALA A 165 -6.20 9.06 -2.02
C ALA A 165 -7.04 10.24 -1.55
N LEU A 166 -8.25 10.33 -2.08
CA LEU A 166 -9.26 11.32 -1.71
C LEU A 166 -10.52 10.59 -1.24
N TYR A 167 -10.97 10.91 -0.04
CA TYR A 167 -12.31 10.55 0.42
C TYR A 167 -13.24 11.73 0.15
N GLN A 168 -14.16 11.54 -0.81
CA GLN A 168 -15.11 12.55 -1.26
C GLN A 168 -16.42 12.39 -0.48
N ARG A 169 -16.66 13.25 0.52
CA ARG A 169 -17.81 13.11 1.43
C ARG A 169 -19.14 13.11 0.70
N ALA A 170 -19.26 13.93 -0.35
CA ALA A 170 -20.48 14.07 -1.12
C ALA A 170 -20.95 12.77 -1.81
N LEU A 171 -20.08 11.76 -1.93
CA LEU A 171 -20.44 10.44 -2.47
C LEU A 171 -21.05 9.50 -1.42
N HIS A 172 -20.92 9.83 -0.13
CA HIS A 172 -21.16 8.92 0.99
C HIS A 172 -22.12 9.49 2.04
N ASP A 173 -22.08 10.80 2.27
CA ASP A 173 -22.95 11.50 3.20
C ASP A 173 -24.27 11.85 2.47
N SER A 174 -25.36 11.16 2.83
CA SER A 174 -26.74 11.43 2.36
C SER A 174 -27.47 12.43 3.25
#